data_AF-A0A367ILD4-F1
#
_entry.id   AF-A0A367ILD4-F1
#
_cell.length_a   1.000
_cell.length_b   1.000
_cell.length_c   1.000
_cell.angle_alpha   90.00
_cell.angle_beta   90.00
_cell.angle_gamma   90.00
#
_symmetry.space_group_name_H-M   'P 1'
#
loop_
_entity.id
_entity.type
_entity.pdbx_description
1 polymer ?
#
loop_
_entity_poly.entity_id
_entity_poly.type
_entity_poly.pdbx_seq_one_letter_code
_entity_poly.pdbx_strand_id
1 'polypeptide(L)'
;ERKQSLQLGTKWKRGVPIEVIPMALSPIQRTLEHLFPEATIQLRIAQPSDKAGPVVTDNGNFILDCHFGPIKDSLSLYKEIKCLTGVLDVGLFCQMAKIAYIGHLDSNNGHVISK
;
A
#
# COMPACT_ATOMS: atom_id res chain seq x y z
N GLU A 1 -9.15 5.87 -16.05
CA GLU A 1 -9.04 7.19 -15.36
C GLU A 1 -8.94 7.13 -13.82
N ARG A 2 -9.75 6.33 -13.10
CA ARG A 2 -9.89 6.41 -11.63
C ARG A 2 -8.59 6.20 -10.83
N LYS A 3 -7.64 5.46 -11.40
CA LYS A 3 -6.33 5.15 -10.80
C LYS A 3 -5.24 6.18 -11.10
N GLN A 4 -5.43 7.03 -12.12
CA GLN A 4 -4.45 8.07 -12.48
C GLN A 4 -4.59 9.26 -11.54
N SER A 5 -3.50 9.64 -10.88
CA SER A 5 -3.46 10.73 -9.89
C SER A 5 -2.15 11.50 -10.01
N LEU A 6 -2.17 12.80 -9.69
CA LEU A 6 -0.96 13.63 -9.62
C LEU A 6 -0.01 13.20 -8.50
N GLN A 7 -0.56 12.66 -7.41
CA GLN A 7 0.19 12.24 -6.24
C GLN A 7 -0.43 10.98 -5.62
N LEU A 8 0.40 10.05 -5.15
CA LEU A 8 -0.06 8.83 -4.47
C LEU A 8 -0.77 9.19 -3.14
N GLY A 9 -1.70 8.34 -2.71
CA GLY A 9 -2.50 8.55 -1.49
C GLY A 9 -3.64 9.59 -1.63
N THR A 10 -3.81 10.20 -2.82
CA THR A 10 -4.90 11.17 -3.07
C THR A 10 -6.19 10.50 -3.53
N LYS A 11 -6.15 9.66 -4.58
CA LYS A 11 -7.34 8.92 -5.08
C LYS A 11 -7.53 7.57 -4.41
N TRP A 12 -6.45 6.87 -4.10
CA TRP A 12 -6.50 5.62 -3.35
C TRP A 12 -6.43 5.92 -1.85
N LYS A 13 -7.52 5.64 -1.14
CA LYS A 13 -7.70 5.99 0.28
C LYS A 13 -7.68 4.79 1.23
N ARG A 14 -7.36 3.59 0.75
CA ARG A 14 -7.25 2.39 1.60
C ARG A 14 -5.84 2.17 2.18
N GLY A 15 -4.95 3.14 2.02
CA GLY A 15 -3.57 3.05 2.49
C GLY A 15 -2.65 2.25 1.56
N VAL A 16 -1.36 2.34 1.86
CA VAL A 16 -0.30 1.54 1.28
C VAL A 16 -0.30 0.19 2.00
N PRO A 17 -0.46 -0.93 1.29
CA PRO A 17 -0.37 -2.25 1.91
C PRO A 17 1.09 -2.56 2.25
N ILE A 18 1.35 -3.00 3.47
CA ILE A 18 2.65 -3.46 3.95
C ILE A 18 2.48 -4.90 4.41
N GLU A 19 3.18 -5.83 3.77
CA GLU A 19 3.18 -7.24 4.14
C GLU A 19 4.18 -7.47 5.27
N VAL A 20 3.73 -8.09 6.36
CA VAL A 20 4.52 -8.31 7.58
C VAL A 20 4.42 -9.76 8.03
N ILE A 21 5.53 -10.32 8.53
CA ILE A 21 5.49 -11.65 9.14
C ILE A 21 4.57 -11.64 10.38
N PRO A 22 3.78 -12.70 10.64
CA PRO A 22 2.80 -12.70 11.72
C PRO A 22 3.38 -12.36 13.10
N MET A 23 4.58 -12.87 13.41
CA MET A 23 5.26 -12.64 14.68
C MET A 23 5.73 -11.19 14.87
N ALA A 24 5.88 -10.42 13.79
CA ALA A 24 6.35 -9.04 13.83
C ALA A 24 5.20 -8.02 13.75
N LEU A 25 3.93 -8.47 13.70
CA LEU A 25 2.78 -7.57 13.55
C LEU A 25 2.76 -6.45 14.60
N SER A 26 2.73 -6.81 15.88
CA SER A 26 2.66 -5.84 16.98
C SER A 26 3.87 -4.90 17.05
N PRO A 27 5.13 -5.37 16.98
CA PRO A 27 6.27 -4.45 16.98
C PRO A 27 6.31 -3.55 15.74
N ILE A 28 6.05 -4.07 14.54
CA ILE A 28 6.03 -3.24 13.31
C ILE A 28 4.92 -2.19 13.37
N GLN A 29 3.72 -2.56 13.81
CA GLN A 29 2.63 -1.61 13.95
C GLN A 29 3.01 -0.45 14.88
N ARG A 30 3.59 -0.73 16.05
CA ARG A 30 4.08 0.31 16.98
C ARG A 30 5.19 1.16 16.38
N THR A 31 6.13 0.54 15.66
CA THR A 31 7.20 1.28 14.98
C THR A 31 6.64 2.21 13.91
N LEU A 32 5.67 1.76 13.11
CA LEU A 32 5.02 2.60 12.10
C LEU A 32 4.23 3.75 12.72
N GLU A 33 3.49 3.50 13.81
CA GLU A 33 2.77 4.55 14.55
C GLU A 33 3.73 5.60 15.13
N HIS A 34 4.93 5.19 15.57
CA HIS A 34 5.95 6.10 16.07
C HIS A 34 6.65 6.90 14.96
N LEU A 35 7.04 6.25 13.86
CA LEU A 35 7.72 6.91 12.73
C LEU A 35 6.79 7.85 11.96
N PHE A 36 5.49 7.49 11.88
CA PHE A 36 4.49 8.21 11.10
C PHE A 36 3.27 8.54 11.97
N PRO A 37 3.40 9.48 12.93
CA PRO A 37 2.34 9.75 13.92
C PRO A 37 1.04 10.31 13.31
N GLU A 38 1.10 10.89 12.11
CA GLU A 38 -0.07 11.35 11.38
C GLU A 38 -0.73 10.24 10.55
N ALA A 39 -0.09 9.08 10.41
CA ALA A 39 -0.60 7.98 9.62
C ALA A 39 -1.56 7.10 10.42
N THR A 40 -2.58 6.56 9.74
CA THR A 40 -3.45 5.53 10.32
C THR A 40 -2.98 4.15 9.89
N ILE A 41 -2.63 3.30 10.85
CA ILE A 41 -2.10 1.95 10.63
C ILE A 41 -3.16 0.92 11.04
N GLN A 42 -3.62 0.08 10.11
CA GLN A 42 -4.68 -0.89 10.39
C GLN A 42 -4.33 -2.27 9.86
N LEU A 43 -4.52 -3.30 10.68
CA LEU A 43 -4.48 -4.69 10.20
C LEU A 43 -5.65 -4.93 9.24
N ARG A 44 -5.35 -5.45 8.06
CA ARG A 44 -6.37 -5.79 7.07
C ARG A 44 -7.19 -6.99 7.57
N ILE A 45 -8.44 -6.74 7.92
CA ILE A 45 -9.40 -7.77 8.31
C ILE A 45 -10.13 -8.29 7.07
N ALA A 46 -10.31 -9.61 6.99
CA ALA A 46 -11.09 -10.22 5.92
C ALA A 46 -12.56 -9.84 6.05
N GLN A 47 -13.32 -9.92 4.96
CA GLN A 47 -14.77 -9.70 5.06
C GLN A 47 -15.39 -10.79 5.93
N PRO A 48 -16.38 -10.47 6.78
CA PRO A 48 -17.04 -11.47 7.62
C PRO A 48 -17.65 -12.64 6.84
N SER A 49 -18.03 -12.41 5.58
CA SER A 49 -18.53 -13.43 4.65
C SER A 49 -17.49 -14.46 4.23
N ASP A 50 -16.19 -14.11 4.28
CA ASP A 50 -15.12 -14.91 3.69
C ASP A 50 -14.43 -15.74 4.80
N LYS A 51 -13.99 -15.07 5.87
CA LYS A 51 -13.40 -15.69 7.06
C LYS A 51 -13.39 -14.73 8.24
N ALA A 52 -13.33 -15.28 9.45
CA ALA A 52 -13.00 -14.51 10.64
C ALA A 52 -11.48 -14.20 10.68
N GLY A 53 -11.14 -12.99 11.14
CA GLY A 53 -9.76 -12.58 11.41
C GLY A 53 -9.05 -11.90 10.24
N PRO A 54 -7.70 -11.76 10.31
CA PRO A 54 -6.93 -11.01 9.33
C PRO A 54 -6.88 -11.69 7.96
N VAL A 55 -6.70 -10.89 6.91
CA VAL A 55 -6.27 -11.40 5.60
C VAL A 55 -4.89 -12.04 5.76
N VAL A 56 -4.74 -13.24 5.19
CA VAL A 56 -3.48 -13.98 5.11
C VAL A 56 -3.09 -14.03 3.64
N THR A 57 -1.87 -13.59 3.31
CA THR A 57 -1.34 -13.66 1.95
C THR A 57 -1.05 -15.11 1.55
N ASP A 58 -0.85 -15.38 0.26
CA ASP A 58 -0.43 -16.70 -0.22
C ASP A 58 0.90 -17.16 0.40
N ASN A 59 1.72 -16.21 0.85
CA ASN A 59 2.99 -16.45 1.56
C ASN A 59 2.80 -16.67 3.08
N GLY A 60 1.56 -16.68 3.58
CA GLY A 60 1.26 -16.91 4.99
C GLY A 60 1.42 -15.68 5.90
N ASN A 61 1.46 -14.47 5.35
CA ASN A 61 1.75 -13.23 6.10
C ASN A 61 0.51 -12.35 6.28
N PHE A 62 0.64 -11.31 7.11
CA PHE A 62 -0.41 -10.32 7.32
C PHE A 62 -0.16 -9.05 6.52
N ILE A 63 -1.22 -8.26 6.33
CA ILE A 63 -1.14 -6.96 5.66
C ILE A 63 -1.57 -5.86 6.63
N LEU A 64 -0.71 -4.85 6.79
CA LEU A 64 -1.07 -3.56 7.37
C LEU A 64 -1.43 -2.58 6.25
N ASP A 65 -2.62 -1.98 6.32
CA ASP A 65 -3.05 -0.89 5.46
C ASP A 65 -2.70 0.46 6.10
N CYS A 66 -1.65 1.10 5.58
CA CYS A 66 -1.06 2.30 6.18
C CYS A 66 -1.42 3.57 5.42
N HIS A 67 -2.13 4.48 6.07
CA HIS A 67 -2.68 5.68 5.47
C HIS A 67 -1.80 6.89 5.77
N PHE A 68 -0.86 7.20 4.88
CA PHE A 68 0.08 8.32 5.01
C PHE A 68 -0.45 9.66 4.46
N GLY A 69 -1.72 9.73 4.04
CA GLY A 69 -2.23 10.88 3.29
C GLY A 69 -1.56 11.02 1.90
N PRO A 70 -1.50 12.24 1.33
CA PRO A 70 -0.76 12.49 0.08
C PRO A 70 0.74 12.26 0.26
N ILE A 71 1.31 11.36 -0.53
CA ILE A 71 2.71 10.93 -0.38
C ILE A 71 3.61 11.81 -1.26
N LYS A 72 4.49 12.60 -0.66
CA LYS A 72 5.43 13.49 -1.36
C LYS A 72 6.60 12.74 -2.00
N ASP A 73 7.25 11.87 -1.24
CA ASP A 73 8.37 11.05 -1.70
C ASP A 73 8.11 9.57 -1.44
N SER A 74 7.57 8.91 -2.46
CA SER A 74 7.25 7.48 -2.38
C SER A 74 8.48 6.58 -2.29
N LEU A 75 9.63 6.98 -2.87
CA LEU A 75 10.82 6.16 -2.86
C LEU A 75 11.48 6.16 -1.48
N SER A 76 11.57 7.32 -0.85
CA SER A 76 12.09 7.44 0.51
C SER A 76 11.20 6.71 1.51
N LEU A 77 9.87 6.89 1.41
CA LEU A 77 8.89 6.15 2.24
C LEU A 77 9.01 4.64 2.06
N TYR A 78 9.12 4.16 0.82
CA TYR A 78 9.34 2.74 0.52
C TYR A 78 10.61 2.22 1.20
N LYS A 79 11.75 2.92 1.05
CA LYS A 79 13.03 2.50 1.62
C LYS A 79 13.00 2.44 3.15
N GLU A 80 12.43 3.48 3.77
CA GLU A 80 12.33 3.57 5.23
C GLU A 80 11.53 2.40 5.81
N ILE A 81 10.38 2.10 5.23
CA ILE A 81 9.52 0.99 5.68
C ILE A 81 10.12 -0.37 5.35
N LYS A 82 10.67 -0.55 4.14
CA LYS A 82 11.23 -1.84 3.68
C LYS A 82 12.43 -2.29 4.52
N CYS A 83 13.15 -1.35 5.14
CA CYS A 83 14.28 -1.64 6.03
C CYS A 83 13.86 -2.13 7.43
N LEU A 84 12.58 -2.09 7.80
CA LEU A 84 12.12 -2.55 9.11
C LEU A 84 12.12 -4.08 9.20
N THR A 85 12.80 -4.64 10.20
CA THR A 85 12.89 -6.09 10.43
C THR A 85 11.50 -6.70 10.67
N GLY A 86 11.06 -7.57 9.77
CA GLY A 86 9.74 -8.20 9.82
C GLY A 86 8.76 -7.66 8.76
N VAL A 87 9.11 -6.56 8.08
CA VAL A 87 8.46 -6.16 6.83
C VAL A 87 9.00 -7.02 5.70
N LEU A 88 8.08 -7.68 4.99
CA LEU A 88 8.39 -8.49 3.82
C LEU A 88 8.26 -7.69 2.55
N ASP A 89 7.20 -6.90 2.38
CA ASP A 89 7.03 -6.05 1.21
C ASP A 89 6.16 -4.82 1.45
N VAL A 90 6.27 -3.85 0.54
CA VAL A 90 5.56 -2.56 0.58
C VAL A 90 4.94 -2.30 -0.78
N GLY A 91 3.65 -1.99 -0.81
CA GLY A 91 2.88 -1.74 -2.04
C GLY A 91 3.20 -0.42 -2.76
N LEU A 92 4.49 -0.04 -2.82
CA LEU A 92 5.00 1.13 -3.52
C LEU A 92 5.99 0.69 -4.61
N PHE A 93 5.53 0.71 -5.86
CA PHE A 93 6.31 0.29 -7.03
C PHE A 93 7.06 1.49 -7.64
N CYS A 94 8.02 2.01 -6.88
CA CYS A 94 8.75 3.22 -7.24
C CYS A 94 9.75 2.96 -8.37
N GLN A 95 9.66 3.74 -9.46
CA GLN A 95 10.60 3.67 -10.60
C GLN A 95 10.64 2.32 -11.36
N MET A 96 9.62 1.48 -11.21
CA MET A 96 9.55 0.17 -11.88
C MET A 96 8.78 0.21 -13.20
N ALA A 97 7.64 0.91 -13.24
CA ALA A 97 6.79 0.99 -14.42
C ALA A 97 7.35 1.97 -15.46
N LYS A 98 7.46 1.52 -16.71
CA LYS A 98 7.85 2.35 -17.86
C LYS A 98 6.65 2.88 -18.66
N ILE A 99 5.56 2.10 -18.68
CA ILE A 99 4.36 2.37 -19.45
C ILE A 99 3.14 2.06 -18.58
N ALA A 100 2.11 2.91 -18.64
CA ALA A 100 0.81 2.70 -18.02
C ALA A 100 -0.31 2.94 -19.04
N TYR A 101 -1.22 1.97 -19.19
CA TYR A 101 -2.39 2.06 -20.07
C TYR A 101 -3.61 2.47 -19.24
N ILE A 102 -4.25 3.57 -19.61
CA ILE A 102 -5.40 4.12 -18.88
C ILE A 102 -6.66 4.06 -19.76
N GLY A 103 -7.55 3.14 -19.43
CA GLY A 103 -8.89 3.07 -20.04
C GLY A 103 -9.85 4.13 -19.49
N HIS A 104 -10.75 4.61 -20.34
CA HIS A 104 -11.83 5.54 -20.00
C HIS A 104 -13.18 4.80 -20.05
N LEU A 105 -14.14 5.21 -19.21
CA LEU A 105 -15.46 4.54 -19.15
C LEU A 105 -16.34 4.88 -20.36
N ASP A 106 -16.26 6.13 -20.84
CA ASP A 106 -17.25 6.69 -21.77
C ASP A 106 -16.88 6.51 -23.26
N SER A 107 -15.67 6.04 -23.54
CA SER A 107 -15.23 5.76 -24.89
C SER A 107 -14.54 4.42 -24.90
N ASN A 108 -14.68 3.65 -25.98
CA ASN A 108 -13.93 2.39 -26.18
C ASN A 108 -12.42 2.65 -26.42
N ASN A 109 -11.91 3.75 -25.86
CA ASN A 109 -10.62 4.34 -26.06
C ASN A 109 -9.92 4.49 -24.70
N GLY A 110 -8.59 4.53 -24.74
CA GLY A 110 -7.75 4.84 -23.60
C GLY A 110 -6.58 5.72 -24.04
N HIS A 111 -5.73 6.07 -23.09
CA HIS A 111 -4.45 6.71 -23.41
C HIS A 111 -3.30 5.98 -22.72
N VAL A 112 -2.12 6.11 -23.32
CA VAL A 112 -0.89 5.51 -22.81
C VAL A 112 -0.04 6.61 -22.21
N ILE A 113 0.46 6.36 -21.01
CA ILE A 113 1.44 7.20 -20.33
C ILE A 113 2.74 6.43 -20.36
N SER A 114 3.75 6.95 -21.03
CA SER A 114 5.12 6.44 -21.00
C SER A 114 6.02 7.44 -20.29
N LYS A 115 7.01 6.93 -19.55
CA LYS A 115 8.02 7.74 -18.88
C LYS A 115 9.24 7.97 -19.78
#